data_AF-A0A7H4MLW4-F1
#
_entry.id   AF-A0A7H4MLW4-F1
#
_cell.length_a   1.000
_cell.length_b   1.000
_cell.length_c   1.000
_cell.angle_alpha   90.00
_cell.angle_beta   90.00
_cell.angle_gamma   90.00
#
_symmetry.space_group_name_H-M   'P 1'
#
loop_
_entity.id
_entity.type
_entity.pdbx_description
1 polymer ?
#
loop_
_entity_poly.entity_id
_entity_poly.type
_entity_poly.pdbx_seq_one_letter_code
_entity_poly.pdbx_strand_id
1 'polypeptide(L)'
;MPDAHIQLRPQLVTPRGGSLADYEIVFRLACKMGMGDDFFCGDTDAGFNHILKPSGLTLEMLRAHPGGITTHIVNHEKKYALRDGPDNKPRGFATETGKVEIYSERLLRHGYSPVPQYIEESPNQDAFPLRLTTMEERSILSQPAS
;
A
#
# COMPACT_ATOMS: atom_id res chain seq x y z
N MET A 1 -1.34 20.45 8.80
CA MET A 1 -1.71 20.14 7.40
C MET A 1 -1.25 18.71 7.13
N PRO A 2 -1.84 17.97 6.18
CA PRO A 2 -1.43 16.60 5.96
C PRO A 2 -0.05 16.60 5.31
N ASP A 3 0.88 15.90 5.95
CA ASP A 3 2.27 15.83 5.52
C ASP A 3 2.64 14.36 5.28
N ALA A 4 3.52 14.12 4.31
CA ALA A 4 4.09 12.81 4.03
C ALA A 4 5.59 12.84 4.32
N HIS A 5 6.08 11.83 5.04
CA HIS A 5 7.50 11.70 5.33
C HIS A 5 8.11 10.60 4.46
N ILE A 6 9.12 10.95 3.65
CA ILE A 6 9.83 10.02 2.79
C ILE A 6 11.26 9.86 3.29
N GLN A 7 11.68 8.63 3.56
CA GLN A 7 13.01 8.31 4.05
C GLN A 7 13.63 7.17 3.24
N LEU A 8 14.86 7.39 2.75
CA LEU A 8 15.68 6.31 2.22
C LEU A 8 16.30 5.54 3.38
N ARG A 9 16.03 4.24 3.47
CA ARG A 9 16.71 3.38 4.44
C ARG A 9 18.04 2.91 3.86
N PRO A 10 19.19 3.37 4.41
CA PRO A 10 20.47 2.88 3.94
C PRO A 10 20.64 1.40 4.33
N GLN A 11 21.37 0.68 3.51
CA GLN A 11 21.79 -0.68 3.84
C GLN A 11 22.77 -0.61 5.02
N LEU A 12 22.34 -1.05 6.21
CA LEU A 12 23.18 -1.02 7.42
C LEU A 12 24.20 -2.16 7.48
N VAL A 13 23.90 -3.31 6.87
CA VAL A 13 24.75 -4.50 6.89
C VAL A 13 24.83 -5.11 5.49
N THR A 14 25.95 -5.74 5.17
CA THR A 14 26.11 -6.49 3.93
C THR A 14 25.13 -7.67 3.90
N PRO A 15 24.50 -7.98 2.75
CA PRO A 15 23.68 -9.17 2.61
C PRO A 15 24.46 -10.43 2.98
N ARG A 16 23.80 -11.39 3.63
CA ARG A 16 24.43 -12.64 4.05
C ARG A 16 24.39 -13.64 2.90
N GLY A 17 25.55 -14.20 2.55
CA GLY A 17 25.65 -15.19 1.48
C GLY A 17 25.19 -14.63 0.12
N GLY A 18 24.33 -15.37 -0.57
CA GLY A 18 23.74 -14.97 -1.86
C GLY A 18 22.41 -14.23 -1.77
N SER A 19 22.02 -13.75 -0.58
CA SER A 19 20.77 -13.00 -0.40
C SER A 19 20.82 -11.67 -1.14
N LEU A 20 19.69 -11.30 -1.75
CA LEU A 20 19.48 -10.05 -2.46
C LEU A 20 18.17 -9.42 -1.98
N ALA A 21 18.01 -8.12 -2.17
CA ALA A 21 16.71 -7.48 -1.97
C ALA A 21 15.71 -7.92 -3.05
N ASP A 22 14.42 -8.02 -2.71
CA ASP A 22 13.39 -8.52 -3.64
C ASP A 22 13.35 -7.73 -4.96
N TYR A 23 13.52 -6.41 -4.91
CA TYR A 23 13.55 -5.58 -6.11
C TYR A 23 14.77 -5.88 -7.00
N GLU A 24 15.93 -6.19 -6.42
CA GLU A 24 17.10 -6.60 -7.19
C GLU A 24 16.87 -7.95 -7.88
N ILE A 25 16.20 -8.89 -7.20
CA ILE A 25 15.85 -10.19 -7.77
C ILE A 25 14.93 -9.99 -8.99
N VAL A 26 13.89 -9.17 -8.84
CA VAL A 26 12.94 -8.86 -9.91
C VAL A 26 13.63 -8.18 -11.09
N PHE A 27 14.45 -7.15 -10.86
CA PHE A 27 15.16 -6.43 -11.93
C PHE A 27 16.12 -7.36 -12.70
N ARG A 28 16.91 -8.18 -11.98
CA ARG A 28 17.81 -9.14 -12.62
C ARG A 28 17.06 -10.18 -13.44
N LEU A 29 15.91 -10.65 -12.95
CA LEU A 29 15.08 -11.62 -13.67
C LEU A 29 14.48 -10.99 -14.92
N ALA A 30 13.94 -9.77 -14.83
CA ALA A 30 13.39 -9.04 -15.97
C ALA A 30 14.43 -8.86 -17.09
N CYS A 31 15.65 -8.44 -16.74
CA CYS A 31 16.74 -8.33 -17.71
C CYS A 31 17.06 -9.68 -18.38
N LYS A 32 17.09 -10.78 -17.61
CA LYS A 32 17.30 -12.12 -18.17
C LYS A 32 16.16 -12.59 -19.09
N MET A 33 14.95 -12.09 -18.85
CA MET A 33 13.77 -12.37 -19.67
C MET A 33 13.67 -11.44 -20.89
N GLY A 34 14.65 -10.55 -21.14
CA GLY A 34 14.64 -9.62 -22.27
C GLY A 34 13.76 -8.39 -22.04
N MET A 35 13.30 -8.14 -20.81
CA MET A 35 12.47 -6.99 -20.43
C MET A 35 13.32 -5.84 -19.85
N GLY A 36 14.58 -5.75 -20.26
CA GLY A 36 15.54 -4.79 -19.69
C GLY A 36 15.06 -3.35 -19.78
N ASP A 37 14.55 -2.94 -20.93
CA ASP A 37 14.12 -1.55 -21.18
C ASP A 37 13.01 -1.09 -20.23
N ASP A 38 12.06 -1.97 -19.90
CA ASP A 38 10.96 -1.69 -18.96
C ASP A 38 11.43 -1.68 -17.49
N PHE A 39 12.59 -2.29 -17.20
CA PHE A 39 13.18 -2.44 -15.87
C PHE A 39 14.50 -1.68 -15.73
N PHE A 40 14.64 -0.57 -16.46
CA PHE A 40 15.79 0.34 -16.38
C PHE A 40 17.13 -0.36 -16.60
N CYS A 41 17.13 -1.43 -17.39
CA CYS A 41 18.27 -2.31 -17.66
C CYS A 41 18.93 -2.84 -16.37
N GLY A 42 18.18 -2.97 -15.28
CA GLY A 42 18.70 -3.42 -13.99
C GLY A 42 19.17 -2.30 -13.06
N ASP A 43 19.08 -1.03 -13.48
CA ASP A 43 19.42 0.12 -12.63
C ASP A 43 18.30 0.41 -11.62
N THR A 44 18.54 -0.03 -10.39
CA THR A 44 17.60 0.15 -9.28
C THR A 44 17.48 1.60 -8.85
N ASP A 45 18.54 2.40 -8.97
CA ASP A 45 18.51 3.83 -8.63
C ASP A 45 17.63 4.60 -9.62
N ALA A 46 17.71 4.27 -10.91
CA ALA A 46 16.80 4.80 -11.93
C ALA A 46 15.34 4.43 -11.62
N GLY A 47 15.09 3.18 -11.22
CA GLY A 47 13.76 2.72 -10.79
C GLY A 47 13.20 3.49 -9.58
N PHE A 48 14.01 3.68 -8.54
CA PHE A 48 13.60 4.48 -7.38
C PHE A 48 13.35 5.95 -7.74
N ASN A 49 14.22 6.56 -8.56
CA ASN A 49 14.02 7.92 -9.03
C ASN A 49 12.75 8.05 -9.89
N HIS A 50 12.41 7.04 -10.68
CA HIS A 50 11.15 6.99 -11.42
C HIS A 50 9.94 7.04 -10.46
N ILE A 51 9.97 6.27 -9.36
CA ILE A 51 8.93 6.27 -8.33
C ILE A 51 8.84 7.62 -7.60
N LEU A 52 9.99 8.24 -7.31
CA LEU A 52 10.05 9.50 -6.57
C LEU A 52 9.64 10.72 -7.41
N LYS A 53 9.73 10.63 -8.74
CA LYS A 53 9.49 11.75 -9.68
C LYS A 53 8.23 12.59 -9.38
N PRO A 54 7.04 12.03 -9.08
CA PRO A 54 5.84 12.82 -8.82
C PRO A 54 5.93 13.69 -7.55
N SER A 55 6.79 13.32 -6.60
CA SER A 55 7.04 14.10 -5.38
C SER A 55 8.08 15.21 -5.57
N GLY A 56 8.75 15.26 -6.72
CA GLY A 56 9.87 16.19 -6.95
C GLY A 56 11.13 15.85 -6.14
N LEU A 57 11.23 14.63 -5.59
CA LEU A 57 12.38 14.15 -4.85
C LEU A 57 13.26 13.24 -5.71
N THR A 58 14.53 13.11 -5.32
CA THR A 58 15.46 12.13 -5.89
C THR A 58 16.11 11.31 -4.79
N LEU A 59 16.67 10.16 -5.15
CA LEU A 59 17.49 9.36 -4.24
C LEU A 59 18.67 10.16 -3.69
N GLU A 60 19.30 11.01 -4.51
CA GLU A 60 20.41 11.86 -4.09
C GLU A 60 19.98 12.81 -2.95
N MET A 61 18.82 13.47 -3.10
CA MET A 61 18.27 14.33 -2.05
C MET A 61 18.03 13.56 -0.74
N LEU A 62 17.50 12.34 -0.84
CA LEU A 62 17.24 11.49 0.33
C LEU A 62 18.54 10.96 0.97
N ARG A 63 19.58 10.65 0.18
CA ARG A 63 20.92 10.29 0.68
C ARG A 63 21.56 11.46 1.43
N ALA A 64 21.38 12.69 0.96
CA ALA A 64 21.85 13.90 1.62
C ALA A 64 21.09 14.22 2.93
N HIS A 65 19.89 13.66 3.12
CA HIS A 65 19.05 13.85 4.31
C HIS A 65 18.65 12.49 4.93
N PRO A 66 19.55 11.80 5.66
CA PRO A 66 19.29 10.47 6.21
C PRO A 66 18.09 10.39 7.17
N GLY A 67 17.71 11.51 7.78
CA GLY A 67 16.51 11.65 8.60
C GLY A 67 15.20 11.71 7.80
N GLY A 68 15.26 11.67 6.47
CA GLY A 68 14.12 11.79 5.56
C GLY A 68 13.73 13.24 5.27
N ILE A 69 12.82 13.40 4.30
CA ILE A 69 12.26 14.67 3.86
C ILE A 69 10.75 14.61 4.04
N THR A 70 10.20 15.58 4.76
CA THR A 70 8.75 15.75 4.91
C THR A 70 8.24 16.70 3.83
N THR A 71 7.24 16.27 3.06
CA THR A 71 6.59 17.06 2.03
C THR A 71 5.13 17.33 2.40
N HIS A 72 4.63 18.49 2.00
CA HIS A 72 3.22 18.79 2.14
C HIS A 72 2.43 18.02 1.08
N ILE A 73 1.37 17.34 1.51
CA ILE A 73 0.45 16.66 0.60
C ILE A 73 -0.92 17.32 0.64
N VAL A 74 -1.62 17.29 -0.48
CA VAL A 74 -3.03 17.69 -0.50
C VAL A 74 -3.86 16.45 -0.20
N ASN A 75 -4.40 16.37 1.01
CA ASN A 75 -5.42 15.37 1.33
C ASN A 75 -6.80 16.01 1.27
N HIS A 76 -7.60 15.58 0.30
CA HIS A 76 -8.99 16.00 0.21
C HIS A 76 -9.87 15.11 1.08
N GLU A 77 -10.65 15.74 1.97
CA GLU A 77 -11.82 15.11 2.55
C GLU A 77 -12.90 14.91 1.48
N LYS A 78 -13.77 13.93 1.68
CA LYS A 78 -14.90 13.64 0.76
C LYS A 78 -14.47 13.54 -0.71
N LYS A 79 -13.43 12.76 -0.99
CA LYS A 79 -12.87 12.58 -2.36
C LYS A 79 -13.92 12.26 -3.44
N TYR A 80 -15.00 11.58 -3.06
CA TYR A 80 -16.15 11.28 -3.93
C TYR A 80 -16.90 12.52 -4.45
N ALA A 81 -16.79 13.66 -3.76
CA ALA A 81 -17.45 14.91 -4.12
C ALA A 81 -16.57 15.85 -4.97
N LEU A 82 -15.28 15.53 -5.13
CA LEU A 82 -14.38 16.31 -5.98
C LEU A 82 -14.87 16.34 -7.42
N ARG A 83 -14.69 17.46 -8.10
CA ARG A 83 -15.09 17.68 -9.49
C ARG A 83 -13.87 18.04 -10.34
N ASP A 84 -12.98 17.07 -10.44
CA ASP A 84 -11.69 17.22 -11.13
C ASP A 84 -11.64 16.49 -12.48
N GLY A 85 -12.74 15.87 -12.88
CA GLY A 85 -12.92 15.34 -14.23
C GLY A 85 -13.36 16.41 -15.25
N PRO A 86 -13.17 16.16 -16.56
CA PRO A 86 -13.47 17.13 -17.62
C PRO A 86 -14.95 17.55 -17.68
N ASP A 87 -15.86 16.66 -17.26
CA ASP A 87 -17.31 16.91 -17.27
C ASP A 87 -17.81 17.74 -16.07
N ASN A 88 -16.91 18.14 -15.16
CA ASN A 88 -17.24 18.79 -13.89
C ASN A 88 -18.25 17.98 -13.03
N LYS A 89 -18.39 16.68 -13.24
CA LYS A 89 -19.23 15.79 -12.42
C LYS A 89 -18.47 15.39 -11.15
N PRO A 90 -19.19 15.07 -10.04
CA PRO A 90 -18.54 14.47 -8.88
C PRO A 90 -17.82 13.19 -9.28
N ARG A 91 -16.60 13.01 -8.76
CA ARG A 91 -15.76 11.83 -8.98
C ARG A 91 -16.47 10.52 -8.63
N GLY A 92 -17.30 10.55 -7.58
CA GLY A 92 -17.99 9.36 -7.07
C GLY A 92 -17.08 8.40 -6.31
N PHE A 93 -17.66 7.29 -5.87
CA PHE A 93 -16.92 6.15 -5.33
C PHE A 93 -16.38 5.26 -6.46
N ALA A 94 -15.36 4.45 -6.21
CA ALA A 94 -14.83 3.46 -7.17
C ALA A 94 -15.75 2.22 -7.28
N THR A 95 -17.04 2.47 -7.48
CA THR A 95 -18.10 1.48 -7.68
C THR A 95 -18.67 1.65 -9.10
N GLU A 96 -19.41 0.66 -9.59
CA GLU A 96 -19.95 0.70 -10.97
C GLU A 96 -20.93 1.86 -11.16
N THR A 97 -21.64 2.23 -10.08
CA THR A 97 -22.60 3.34 -10.09
C THR A 97 -22.01 4.70 -9.68
N GLY A 98 -20.75 4.73 -9.21
CA GLY A 98 -20.14 5.92 -8.62
C GLY A 98 -20.72 6.33 -7.25
N LYS A 99 -21.57 5.50 -6.64
CA LYS A 99 -22.26 5.76 -5.35
C LYS A 99 -21.93 4.70 -4.31
N VAL A 100 -22.36 4.92 -3.07
CA VAL A 100 -22.41 3.85 -2.06
C VAL A 100 -23.50 2.85 -2.45
N GLU A 101 -23.10 1.61 -2.69
CA GLU A 101 -23.99 0.52 -3.10
C GLU A 101 -24.48 -0.25 -1.87
N ILE A 102 -25.69 0.07 -1.39
CA ILE A 102 -26.37 -0.72 -0.34
C ILE A 102 -26.69 -2.13 -0.87
N TYR A 103 -26.97 -2.22 -2.17
CA TYR A 103 -27.15 -3.45 -2.92
C TYR A 103 -26.01 -3.56 -3.94
N SER A 104 -25.18 -4.60 -3.85
CA SER A 104 -24.07 -4.80 -4.78
C SER A 104 -24.45 -5.78 -5.90
N GLU A 105 -24.70 -5.25 -7.10
CA GLU A 105 -24.91 -6.07 -8.29
C GLU A 105 -23.68 -6.92 -8.63
N ARG A 106 -22.49 -6.38 -8.36
CA ARG A 106 -21.23 -7.11 -8.52
C ARG A 106 -21.21 -8.38 -7.66
N LEU A 107 -21.63 -8.32 -6.40
CA LEU A 107 -21.74 -9.51 -5.55
C LEU A 107 -22.75 -10.50 -6.11
N LEU A 108 -23.93 -10.03 -6.53
CA LEU A 108 -24.95 -10.90 -7.15
C LEU A 108 -24.41 -11.64 -8.37
N ARG A 109 -23.73 -10.94 -9.29
CA ARG A 109 -23.16 -11.55 -10.50
C ARG A 109 -22.08 -12.59 -10.23
N HIS A 110 -21.42 -12.50 -9.07
CA HIS A 110 -20.45 -13.51 -8.61
C HIS A 110 -21.08 -14.57 -7.68
N GLY A 111 -22.41 -14.59 -7.54
CA GLY A 111 -23.13 -15.61 -6.76
C GLY A 111 -23.17 -15.38 -5.25
N TYR A 112 -22.78 -14.19 -4.78
CA TYR A 112 -22.85 -13.81 -3.37
C TYR A 112 -24.14 -13.04 -3.06
N SER A 113 -24.52 -12.98 -1.77
CA SER A 113 -25.64 -12.12 -1.35
C SER A 113 -25.32 -10.65 -1.66
N PRO A 114 -26.22 -9.94 -2.38
CA PRO A 114 -26.01 -8.54 -2.74
C PRO A 114 -26.19 -7.57 -1.56
N VAL A 115 -26.70 -8.06 -0.43
CA VAL A 115 -26.91 -7.30 0.81
C VAL A 115 -26.27 -8.04 1.98
N PRO A 116 -25.87 -7.33 3.05
CA PRO A 116 -25.38 -7.97 4.26
C PRO A 116 -26.39 -8.97 4.81
N GLN A 117 -25.91 -10.15 5.18
CA GLN A 117 -26.67 -11.18 5.86
C GLN A 117 -25.94 -11.59 7.12
N TYR A 118 -26.68 -11.79 8.20
CA TYR A 118 -26.15 -12.48 9.37
C TYR A 118 -26.16 -13.97 9.06
N ILE A 119 -24.98 -14.59 9.09
CA ILE A 119 -24.81 -16.03 8.97
C ILE A 119 -24.25 -16.48 10.31
N GLU A 120 -25.00 -17.34 11.00
CA GLU A 120 -24.54 -17.91 12.26
C GLU A 120 -23.33 -18.80 11.98
N GLU A 121 -22.22 -18.53 12.67
CA GLU A 121 -21.05 -19.41 12.64
C GLU A 121 -21.39 -20.77 13.25
N SER A 122 -20.59 -21.80 12.97
CA SER A 122 -20.86 -23.16 13.43
C SER A 122 -21.19 -23.20 14.93
N PRO A 123 -22.21 -23.98 15.33
CA PRO A 123 -22.65 -24.05 16.72
C PRO A 123 -21.51 -24.51 17.63
N ASN A 124 -21.58 -24.12 18.90
CA ASN A 124 -20.62 -24.52 19.91
C ASN A 124 -20.49 -26.05 19.93
N GLN A 125 -19.26 -26.56 19.85
CA GLN A 125 -19.00 -28.00 19.90
C GLN A 125 -18.61 -28.36 21.32
N ASP A 126 -19.29 -29.33 21.93
CA ASP A 126 -18.98 -29.77 23.31
C ASP A 126 -17.52 -30.19 23.50
N ALA A 127 -16.89 -30.72 22.44
CA ALA A 127 -15.48 -31.11 22.43
C ALA A 127 -14.51 -29.91 22.48
N PHE A 128 -14.95 -28.72 22.03
CA PHE A 128 -14.16 -27.48 21.99
C PHE A 128 -15.03 -26.30 22.47
N PRO A 129 -15.34 -26.24 23.79
CA PRO A 129 -16.34 -25.31 24.32
C PRO A 129 -15.85 -23.84 24.36
N LEU A 130 -14.59 -23.59 24.00
CA LEU A 130 -13.97 -22.26 23.99
C LEU A 130 -13.94 -21.71 22.57
N ARG A 131 -14.36 -20.45 22.40
CA ARG A 131 -14.24 -19.74 21.14
C ARG A 131 -12.85 -19.12 21.01
N LEU A 132 -12.11 -19.52 19.99
CA LEU A 132 -10.81 -18.93 19.70
C LEU A 132 -10.98 -17.55 19.08
N THR A 133 -10.28 -16.56 19.64
CA THR A 133 -10.06 -15.26 19.01
C THR A 133 -8.55 -15.02 18.93
N THR A 134 -8.10 -14.47 17.82
CA THR A 134 -6.70 -14.09 17.62
C THR A 134 -6.64 -12.59 17.36
N MET A 135 -5.72 -11.90 18.04
CA MET A 135 -5.41 -10.50 17.78
C MET A 135 -3.89 -10.37 17.62
N GLU A 136 -3.45 -9.44 16.79
CA GLU A 136 -2.03 -9.10 16.66
C GLU A 136 -1.55 -8.40 17.93
N GLU A 137 -0.44 -8.86 18.50
CA GLU A 137 0.14 -8.32 19.73
C GLU A 137 0.72 -6.91 19.48
N ARG A 138 0.30 -5.91 20.26
CA ARG A 138 0.97 -4.60 20.31
C ARG A 138 1.99 -4.60 21.45
N SER A 139 3.27 -4.82 21.13
CA SER A 139 4.35 -4.54 22.09
C SER A 139 4.54 -3.03 22.22
N ILE A 140 4.18 -2.47 23.36
CA ILE A 140 4.46 -1.07 23.71
C ILE A 140 5.78 -1.09 24.48
N LEU A 141 6.89 -0.76 23.82
CA LEU A 141 8.15 -0.46 24.50
C LEU A 141 7.94 0.77 25.39
N SER A 142 7.84 0.55 26.70
CA SER A 142 7.92 1.62 27.70
C SER A 142 9.28 2.32 27.57
N GLN A 143 9.28 3.60 27.22
CA GLN A 143 10.42 4.46 27.49
C GLN A 143 10.34 4.92 28.95
N PRO A 144 11.45 4.90 29.71
CA PRO A 144 11.46 5.47 31.05
C PRO A 144 11.33 6.99 30.95
N ALA A 145 10.47 7.57 31.79
CA ALA A 145 10.32 9.01 31.91
C ALA A 145 11.64 9.65 32.39
N SER A 146 12.01 10.77 31.76
CA SER A 146 12.94 11.76 32.32
C SER A 146 12.15 13.03 32.61
#